data_AF-A0A081D8W9-F1
#
_entry.id   AF-A0A081D8W9-F1
#
_cell.length_a   1.000
_cell.length_b   1.000
_cell.length_c   1.000
_cell.angle_alpha   90.00
_cell.angle_beta   90.00
_cell.angle_gamma   90.00
#
_symmetry.space_group_name_H-M   'P 1'
#
loop_
_entity.id
_entity.type
_entity.pdbx_description
1 polymer ?
#
loop_
_entity_poly.entity_id
_entity_poly.type
_entity_poly.pdbx_seq_one_letter_code
_entity_poly.pdbx_strand_id
1 'polypeptide(L)'
;MASLIVSPDLIEFWDNLSYGGDEGVNLEQVSFEQMFDDNGDCSIIDLNLRQKTGCTIIGYKSADGNYTVNPDPKMMLTAGSKIIVVGNTQQILNLQKVYRINNEVT
;
A
#
# COMPACT_ATOMS: atom_id res chain seq x y z
N MET A 1 15.94 -25.35 -15.24
CA MET A 1 16.98 -24.45 -14.71
C MET A 1 16.29 -23.50 -13.74
N ALA A 2 16.30 -23.84 -12.44
CA ALA A 2 15.72 -22.99 -11.40
C ALA A 2 16.80 -22.02 -10.95
N SER A 3 16.78 -20.80 -11.49
CA SER A 3 17.63 -19.72 -11.00
C SER A 3 16.95 -19.11 -9.78
N LEU A 4 17.07 -19.78 -8.64
CA LEU A 4 16.70 -19.21 -7.34
C LEU A 4 17.93 -18.45 -6.82
N ILE A 5 18.31 -17.36 -7.49
CA ILE A 5 19.01 -16.29 -6.79
C ILE A 5 17.90 -15.56 -6.03
N VAL A 6 17.55 -16.12 -4.87
CA VAL A 6 16.93 -15.31 -3.82
C VAL A 6 18.10 -14.94 -2.95
N SER A 7 18.48 -13.66 -3.00
CA SER A 7 19.38 -13.12 -2.00
C SER A 7 18.79 -13.50 -0.64
N PRO A 8 19.52 -14.26 0.22
CA PRO A 8 19.01 -14.66 1.53
C PRO A 8 18.52 -13.46 2.34
N ASP A 9 19.11 -12.28 2.12
CA ASP A 9 18.69 -11.00 2.69
C ASP A 9 17.24 -10.60 2.37
N LEU A 10 16.71 -10.94 1.19
CA LEU A 10 15.31 -10.65 0.85
C LEU A 10 14.35 -11.56 1.60
N ILE A 11 14.69 -12.85 1.76
CA ILE A 11 13.87 -13.79 2.53
C ILE A 11 13.89 -13.38 4.01
N GLU A 12 15.05 -13.03 4.56
CA GLU A 12 15.15 -12.48 5.92
C GLU A 12 14.37 -11.18 6.09
N PHE A 13 14.36 -10.29 5.08
CA PHE A 13 13.53 -9.09 5.11
C PHE A 13 12.05 -9.47 5.18
N TRP A 14 11.57 -10.36 4.30
CA TRP A 14 10.19 -10.85 4.29
C TRP A 14 9.80 -11.59 5.59
N ASP A 15 10.70 -12.38 6.17
CA ASP A 15 10.48 -13.09 7.44
C ASP A 15 10.38 -12.11 8.62
N ASN A 16 11.20 -11.06 8.63
CA ASN A 16 11.07 -9.93 9.56
C ASN A 16 9.76 -9.14 9.38
N LEU A 17 9.17 -9.09 8.17
CA LEU A 17 7.83 -8.52 7.97
C LEU A 17 6.73 -9.42 8.56
N SER A 18 6.88 -10.74 8.47
CA SER A 18 5.88 -11.73 8.90
C SER A 18 5.90 -12.00 10.41
N TYR A 19 7.04 -11.87 11.08
CA TYR A 19 7.21 -12.09 12.52
C TYR A 19 6.96 -10.80 13.32
N GLY A 20 5.77 -10.21 13.13
CA GLY A 20 5.39 -8.94 13.75
C GLY A 20 5.06 -9.07 15.24
N GLY A 21 6.09 -8.94 16.09
CA GLY A 21 5.92 -8.15 17.33
C GLY A 21 5.69 -6.67 16.97
N ASP A 22 5.43 -5.82 17.97
CA ASP A 22 5.00 -4.40 17.90
C ASP A 22 5.73 -3.49 16.86
N GLU A 23 6.90 -3.90 16.36
CA GLU A 23 7.74 -3.19 15.38
C GLU A 23 7.68 -3.75 13.94
N GLY A 24 6.79 -4.71 13.68
CA GLY A 24 6.62 -5.35 12.37
C GLY A 24 6.15 -4.40 11.27
N VAL A 25 6.65 -4.64 10.06
CA VAL A 25 6.16 -3.96 8.85
C VAL A 25 4.83 -4.60 8.43
N ASN A 26 3.83 -3.77 8.25
CA ASN A 26 2.50 -4.15 7.85
C ASN A 26 2.26 -3.77 6.39
N LEU A 27 1.55 -4.66 5.69
CA LEU A 27 1.14 -4.49 4.30
C LEU A 27 -0.37 -4.33 4.28
N GLU A 28 -0.84 -3.23 3.72
CA GLU A 28 -2.27 -2.94 3.60
C GLU A 28 -2.65 -2.67 2.16
N GLN A 29 -3.86 -3.07 1.81
CA GLN A 29 -4.45 -2.82 0.50
C GLN A 29 -5.61 -1.85 0.66
N VAL A 30 -5.51 -0.71 -0.02
CA VAL A 30 -6.54 0.32 0.07
C VAL A 30 -7.17 0.51 -1.29
N SER A 31 -8.48 0.39 -1.33
CA SER A 31 -9.25 0.64 -2.55
C SER A 31 -9.47 2.15 -2.70
N PHE A 32 -9.50 2.65 -3.93
CA PHE A 32 -9.74 4.07 -4.20
C PHE A 32 -11.02 4.59 -3.53
N GLU A 33 -12.08 3.79 -3.56
CA GLU A 33 -13.39 4.08 -2.94
C GLU A 33 -13.32 4.23 -1.41
N GLN A 34 -12.31 3.65 -0.75
CA GLN A 34 -12.12 3.79 0.69
C GLN A 34 -11.37 5.07 1.06
N MET A 35 -10.66 5.70 0.11
CA MET A 35 -9.93 6.95 0.33
C MET A 35 -10.66 8.20 -0.19
N PHE A 36 -11.47 8.03 -1.23
CA PHE A 36 -12.20 9.11 -1.89
C PHE A 36 -13.69 8.78 -1.94
N ASP A 37 -14.50 9.53 -1.18
CA ASP A 37 -15.97 9.38 -1.15
C ASP A 37 -16.66 9.87 -2.44
N ASP A 38 -16.08 10.83 -3.17
CA ASP A 38 -16.72 11.47 -4.33
C ASP A 38 -15.67 11.87 -5.38
N ASN A 39 -15.70 11.19 -6.53
CA ASN A 39 -15.04 11.52 -7.82
C ASN A 39 -13.79 12.44 -7.76
N GLY A 40 -12.77 12.05 -7.00
CA GLY A 40 -11.51 12.78 -6.93
C GLY A 40 -10.48 12.19 -7.89
N ASP A 41 -10.30 12.76 -9.08
CA ASP A 41 -9.14 12.46 -9.92
C ASP A 41 -7.85 12.94 -9.22
N CYS A 42 -7.26 12.08 -8.41
CA CYS A 42 -6.02 12.37 -7.68
C CYS A 42 -4.89 11.46 -8.16
N SER A 43 -3.75 12.08 -8.44
CA SER A 43 -2.52 11.35 -8.70
C SER A 43 -1.96 10.76 -7.41
N ILE A 44 -1.20 9.67 -7.52
CA ILE A 44 -0.51 9.05 -6.38
C ILE A 44 0.35 10.07 -5.60
N ILE A 45 0.99 11.00 -6.32
CA ILE A 45 1.79 12.07 -5.73
C ILE A 45 0.96 13.08 -4.94
N ASP A 46 -0.28 13.33 -5.36
CA ASP A 46 -1.15 14.36 -4.76
C ASP A 46 -1.58 13.95 -3.35
N LEU A 47 -1.87 12.66 -3.18
CA LEU A 47 -2.15 12.03 -1.88
C LEU A 47 -1.05 12.33 -0.84
N ASN A 48 0.20 12.49 -1.28
CA ASN A 48 1.35 12.73 -0.41
C ASN A 48 1.39 11.73 0.76
N LEU A 49 1.06 10.47 0.46
CA LEU A 49 0.80 9.41 1.45
C LEU A 49 1.97 9.24 2.42
N ARG A 50 3.20 9.24 1.88
CA ARG A 50 4.44 9.20 2.66
C ARG A 50 4.61 10.40 3.61
N GLN A 51 4.21 11.61 3.22
CA GLN A 51 4.32 12.79 4.08
C GLN A 51 3.20 12.83 5.14
N LYS A 52 1.98 12.38 4.79
CA LYS A 52 0.82 12.42 5.68
C LYS A 52 0.84 11.30 6.73
N THR A 53 1.18 10.08 6.31
CA THR A 53 1.06 8.88 7.16
C THR A 53 2.39 8.20 7.44
N GLY A 54 3.41 8.44 6.61
CA GLY A 54 4.69 7.73 6.67
C GLY A 54 4.73 6.43 5.87
N CYS A 55 3.59 5.97 5.36
CA CYS A 55 3.50 4.75 4.55
C CYS A 55 4.07 4.96 3.14
N THR A 56 4.61 3.90 2.56
CA THR A 56 5.13 3.89 1.18
C THR A 56 4.23 3.05 0.29
N ILE A 57 3.93 3.56 -0.91
CA ILE A 57 3.19 2.78 -1.91
C ILE A 57 4.18 1.88 -2.62
N ILE A 58 3.95 0.58 -2.60
CA ILE A 58 4.77 -0.43 -3.27
C ILE A 58 4.09 -1.00 -4.51
N GLY A 59 2.78 -0.78 -4.65
CA GLY A 59 2.01 -1.34 -5.75
C GLY A 59 0.74 -0.55 -6.05
N TYR A 60 0.31 -0.65 -7.28
CA TYR A 60 -0.99 -0.19 -7.76
C TYR A 60 -1.66 -1.31 -8.54
N LYS A 61 -2.95 -1.50 -8.31
CA LYS A 61 -3.80 -2.40 -9.05
C LYS A 61 -4.84 -1.55 -9.76
N SER A 62 -4.81 -1.56 -11.09
CA SER A 62 -5.84 -0.89 -11.88
C SER A 62 -7.19 -1.62 -11.76
N ALA A 63 -8.28 -0.94 -12.08
CA ALA A 63 -9.63 -1.52 -12.11
C ALA A 63 -9.75 -2.69 -13.11
N ASP A 64 -8.90 -2.70 -14.14
CA ASP A 64 -8.77 -3.78 -15.13
C ASP A 64 -8.12 -5.06 -14.55
N GLY A 65 -7.62 -5.00 -13.31
CA GLY A 65 -6.94 -6.11 -12.64
C GLY A 65 -5.44 -6.17 -12.88
N ASN A 66 -4.89 -5.24 -13.67
CA ASN A 66 -3.46 -5.11 -13.91
C ASN A 66 -2.72 -4.65 -12.64
N TYR A 67 -1.71 -5.41 -12.22
CA TYR A 67 -0.82 -5.07 -11.11
C TYR A 67 0.44 -4.39 -11.62
N THR A 68 0.74 -3.22 -11.07
CA THR A 68 1.94 -2.44 -11.31
C THR A 68 2.73 -2.34 -10.02
N VAL A 69 3.92 -2.93 -9.98
CA VAL A 69 4.87 -2.78 -8.87
C VAL A 69 5.57 -1.44 -9.01
N ASN A 70 5.73 -0.72 -7.90
CA ASN A 70 6.28 0.64 -7.86
C ASN A 70 5.60 1.57 -8.89
N PRO A 71 4.31 1.86 -8.70
CA PRO A 71 3.56 2.68 -9.65
C PRO A 71 4.15 4.08 -9.78
N ASP A 72 3.99 4.67 -10.96
CA ASP A 72 4.48 6.03 -11.19
C ASP A 72 3.70 7.02 -10.32
N PRO A 73 4.38 7.95 -9.61
CA PRO A 73 3.71 8.93 -8.74
C PRO A 73 2.76 9.86 -9.52
N LYS A 74 2.94 10.03 -10.83
CA LYS A 74 2.06 10.83 -11.69
C LYS A 74 0.83 10.04 -12.16
N MET A 75 0.78 8.73 -11.94
CA MET A 75 -0.38 7.91 -12.30
C MET A 75 -1.61 8.39 -11.52
N MET A 76 -2.71 8.54 -12.25
CA MET A 76 -4.00 8.91 -11.68
C MET A 76 -4.67 7.66 -11.10
N LEU A 77 -5.16 7.78 -9.88
CA LEU A 77 -5.97 6.74 -9.29
C LEU A 77 -7.38 6.84 -9.85
N THR A 78 -7.92 5.72 -10.29
CA THR A 78 -9.27 5.65 -10.85
C THR A 78 -10.21 4.88 -9.93
N ALA A 79 -11.51 5.08 -10.06
CA ALA A 79 -12.50 4.23 -9.40
C ALA A 79 -12.28 2.74 -9.74
N GLY A 80 -12.43 1.86 -8.75
CA GLY A 80 -12.15 0.42 -8.86
C GLY A 80 -10.67 0.04 -8.80
N SER A 81 -9.75 1.01 -8.72
CA SER A 81 -8.33 0.75 -8.49
C SER A 81 -8.01 0.54 -7.01
N LYS A 82 -6.87 -0.11 -6.73
CA LYS A 82 -6.35 -0.33 -5.38
C LYS A 82 -4.89 0.02 -5.30
N ILE A 83 -4.45 0.58 -4.19
CA ILE A 83 -3.03 0.79 -3.89
C ILE A 83 -2.60 -0.18 -2.81
N ILE A 84 -1.36 -0.67 -2.92
CA ILE A 84 -0.72 -1.50 -1.92
C ILE A 84 0.31 -0.62 -1.22
N VAL A 85 0.13 -0.46 0.08
CA VAL A 85 0.98 0.35 0.94
C VAL A 85 1.68 -0.52 1.96
N VAL A 86 2.91 -0.11 2.29
CA VAL A 86 3.74 -0.75 3.30
C VAL A 86 4.11 0.31 4.34
N GLY A 87 4.05 -0.07 5.61
CA GLY A 87 4.45 0.78 6.72
C GLY A 87 4.35 0.06 8.05
N ASN A 88 4.87 0.65 9.12
CA ASN A 88 4.80 0.05 10.44
C ASN A 88 3.37 0.15 11.01
N THR A 89 3.06 -0.61 12.06
CA THR A 89 1.74 -0.62 12.73
C THR A 89 1.19 0.79 12.98
N GLN A 90 2.01 1.69 13.52
CA GLN A 90 1.60 3.07 13.78
C GLN A 90 1.27 3.87 12.52
N GLN A 91 2.02 3.67 11.43
CA GLN A 91 1.80 4.36 10.16
C GLN A 91 0.54 3.84 9.47
N ILE A 92 0.31 2.53 9.49
CA ILE A 92 -0.93 1.91 8.98
C ILE A 92 -2.14 2.41 9.77
N LEU A 93 -2.06 2.42 11.10
CA LEU A 93 -3.13 2.99 11.94
C LEU A 93 -3.39 4.46 11.63
N ASN A 94 -2.33 5.25 11.38
CA ASN A 94 -2.47 6.65 11.00
C ASN A 94 -3.11 6.80 9.62
N LEU A 95 -2.75 5.93 8.67
CA LEU A 95 -3.35 5.89 7.35
C LEU A 95 -4.84 5.57 7.42
N GLN A 96 -5.23 4.54 8.17
CA GLN A 96 -6.64 4.19 8.39
C GLN A 96 -7.41 5.34 9.03
N LYS A 97 -6.81 6.09 9.97
CA LYS A 97 -7.41 7.27 10.59
C LYS A 97 -7.56 8.45 9.62
N VAL A 98 -6.51 8.78 8.86
CA VAL A 98 -6.48 9.93 7.94
C VAL A 98 -7.47 9.76 6.80
N TYR A 99 -7.53 8.55 6.23
CA TYR A 99 -8.41 8.25 5.10
C TYR A 99 -9.74 7.63 5.52
N ARG A 100 -10.01 7.52 6.85
CA ARG A 100 -11.22 6.89 7.41
C ARG A 100 -11.56 5.56 6.72
N ILE A 101 -10.53 4.76 6.47
CA ILE A 101 -10.72 3.44 5.88
C ILE A 101 -11.43 2.60 6.92
N ASN A 102 -12.76 2.50 6.78
CA ASN A 102 -13.55 1.55 7.52
C ASN A 102 -13.27 0.19 6.90
N ASN A 103 -12.28 -0.51 7.46
CA ASN A 103 -12.19 -1.93 7.27
C ASN A 103 -13.30 -2.54 8.15
N GLU A 104 -14.47 -2.82 7.57
CA GLU A 104 -15.40 -3.77 8.16
C GLU A 104 -14.71 -5.14 8.09
N VAL A 105 -13.83 -5.40 9.08
CA VAL A 105 -13.34 -6.74 9.34
C VAL A 105 -14.52 -7.51 9.95
N THR A 106 -15.21 -8.28 9.13
CA THR A 106 -16.12 -9.34 9.58
C THR A 106 -15.33 -10.62 9.80
#